data_AF-A0A926ZS71-F1
#
_entry.id   AF-A0A926ZS71-F1
#
_cell.length_a   1.000
_cell.length_b   1.000
_cell.length_c   1.000
_cell.angle_alpha   90.00
_cell.angle_beta   90.00
_cell.angle_gamma   90.00
#
_symmetry.space_group_name_H-M   'P 1'
#
loop_
_entity.id
_entity.type
_entity.pdbx_description
1 polymer ?
#
loop_
_entity_poly.entity_id
_entity_poly.type
_entity_poly.pdbx_seq_one_letter_code
_entity_poly.pdbx_strand_id
1 'polypeptide(L)'
;MVTAKAPGTRGGVMSAVEGNHWIVTLAGIGRDYPPTDEAGFLNFACSLRNPIIYEAILDAKAISPLIAYHRTENSWLHYEKLSRLPSGFVVIGDAVCAFNPVYGQGMTTAALGALTLDESLSKQLSRHADGNLVGLSRSFQQQLSKIIAVPWLMATGEDFRWHTTVGGRPNWMTQLMQYYLDQVLLLAAQSPDIHKLFLEVMHLLKAPSVFFHPTVLRQVLQRIIKKSDQNWNRSGDNLLVDQ
;
A
#
# COMPACT_ATOMS: atom_id res chain seq x y z
N MET A 1 -15.20 -7.98 -2.56
CA MET A 1 -13.85 -8.13 -3.16
C MET A 1 -13.48 -9.59 -3.20
N VAL A 2 -12.85 -10.05 -4.28
CA VAL A 2 -12.22 -11.38 -4.41
C VAL A 2 -10.70 -11.17 -4.51
N THR A 3 -9.98 -11.52 -3.45
CA THR A 3 -8.51 -11.36 -3.41
C THR A 3 -7.82 -12.50 -4.14
N ALA A 4 -6.82 -12.17 -4.95
CA ALA A 4 -5.90 -13.16 -5.50
C ALA A 4 -5.14 -13.84 -4.35
N LYS A 5 -4.92 -15.15 -4.47
CA LYS A 5 -4.16 -15.94 -3.48
C LYS A 5 -3.38 -17.00 -4.22
N ALA A 6 -2.06 -17.04 -4.01
CA ALA A 6 -1.20 -18.06 -4.59
C ALA A 6 -1.78 -19.48 -4.37
N PRO A 7 -1.80 -20.35 -5.41
CA PRO A 7 -1.21 -20.14 -6.74
C PRO A 7 -2.08 -19.32 -7.73
N GLY A 8 -3.30 -18.93 -7.37
CA GLY A 8 -4.21 -18.17 -8.24
C GLY A 8 -3.79 -16.71 -8.45
N THR A 9 -3.84 -16.27 -9.71
CA THR A 9 -3.36 -14.96 -10.21
C THR A 9 -4.47 -13.93 -10.43
N ARG A 10 -5.75 -14.33 -10.32
CA ARG A 10 -6.90 -13.49 -10.65
C ARG A 10 -7.60 -12.98 -9.40
N GLY A 11 -8.01 -11.72 -9.45
CA GLY A 11 -8.80 -11.07 -8.41
C GLY A 11 -9.74 -10.03 -8.99
N GLY A 12 -10.60 -9.49 -8.14
CA GLY A 12 -11.50 -8.41 -8.52
C GLY A 12 -12.05 -7.64 -7.33
N VAL A 13 -12.41 -6.40 -7.57
CA VAL A 13 -13.11 -5.54 -6.62
C VAL A 13 -14.31 -4.90 -7.28
N MET A 14 -15.36 -4.73 -6.50
CA MET A 14 -16.58 -4.04 -6.91
C MET A 14 -16.91 -3.03 -5.81
N SER A 15 -17.11 -1.77 -6.21
CA SER A 15 -17.36 -0.65 -5.31
C SER A 15 -18.56 0.14 -5.79
N ALA A 16 -19.49 0.43 -4.88
CA ALA A 16 -20.62 1.30 -5.18
C ALA A 16 -20.14 2.74 -5.40
N VAL A 17 -20.74 3.42 -6.36
CA VAL A 17 -20.57 4.85 -6.61
C VAL A 17 -21.95 5.51 -6.72
N GLU A 18 -21.98 6.83 -6.81
CA GLU A 18 -23.23 7.59 -6.84
C GLU A 18 -24.14 7.20 -8.02
N GLY A 19 -25.45 7.41 -7.84
CA GLY A 19 -26.43 7.19 -8.90
C GLY A 19 -26.76 5.72 -9.17
N ASN A 20 -26.61 4.84 -8.18
CA ASN A 20 -26.85 3.40 -8.32
C ASN A 20 -25.94 2.73 -9.37
N HIS A 21 -24.69 3.21 -9.45
CA HIS A 21 -23.67 2.65 -10.30
C HIS A 21 -22.61 1.93 -9.48
N TRP A 22 -21.86 1.06 -10.16
CA TRP A 22 -20.78 0.29 -9.55
C TRP A 22 -19.55 0.35 -10.45
N ILE A 23 -18.38 0.51 -9.85
CA ILE A 23 -17.10 0.32 -10.52
C ILE A 23 -16.66 -1.11 -10.27
N VAL A 24 -16.36 -1.84 -11.35
CA VAL A 24 -15.85 -3.21 -11.31
C VAL A 24 -14.45 -3.21 -11.89
N THR A 25 -13.48 -3.65 -11.09
CA THR A 25 -12.09 -3.77 -11.50
C THR A 25 -11.65 -5.21 -11.36
N LEU A 26 -11.23 -5.82 -12.46
CA LEU A 26 -10.58 -7.13 -12.47
C LEU A 26 -9.07 -6.92 -12.51
N ALA A 27 -8.34 -7.78 -11.82
CA ALA A 27 -6.89 -7.69 -11.72
C ALA A 27 -6.26 -9.05 -11.97
N GLY A 28 -5.14 -9.01 -12.68
CA GLY A 28 -4.33 -10.15 -13.05
C GLY A 28 -2.89 -9.99 -12.59
N ILE A 29 -2.32 -11.03 -12.00
CA ILE A 29 -0.93 -11.07 -11.55
C ILE A 29 -0.10 -11.90 -12.55
N GLY A 30 1.16 -11.52 -12.78
CA GLY A 30 2.08 -12.34 -13.57
C GLY A 30 1.70 -12.48 -15.05
N ARG A 31 1.19 -11.41 -15.67
CA ARG A 31 0.71 -11.34 -17.06
C ARG A 31 -0.61 -12.05 -17.37
N ASP A 32 -1.32 -12.54 -16.37
CA ASP A 32 -2.67 -13.07 -16.51
C ASP A 32 -3.72 -11.94 -16.59
N TYR A 33 -3.60 -11.08 -17.60
CA TYR A 33 -4.37 -9.84 -17.71
C TYR A 33 -5.85 -10.07 -18.06
N PRO A 34 -6.79 -9.35 -17.43
CA PRO A 34 -8.16 -9.32 -17.88
C PRO A 34 -8.26 -8.76 -19.31
N PRO A 35 -9.05 -9.40 -20.20
CA PRO A 35 -9.36 -8.82 -21.51
C PRO A 35 -10.16 -7.52 -21.41
N THR A 36 -10.12 -6.71 -22.47
CA THR A 36 -10.83 -5.41 -22.56
C THR A 36 -12.10 -5.47 -23.43
N ASP A 37 -12.53 -6.65 -23.84
CA ASP A 37 -13.83 -6.89 -24.46
C ASP A 37 -14.83 -7.45 -23.44
N GLU A 38 -16.13 -7.19 -23.62
CA GLU A 38 -17.17 -7.57 -22.65
C GLU A 38 -17.22 -9.07 -22.37
N ALA A 39 -17.12 -9.90 -23.42
CA ALA A 39 -17.15 -11.35 -23.28
C ALA A 39 -15.94 -11.86 -22.50
N GLY A 40 -14.74 -11.37 -22.82
CA GLY A 40 -13.50 -11.68 -22.12
C GLY A 40 -13.52 -11.21 -20.66
N PHE A 41 -14.08 -10.04 -20.37
CA PHE A 41 -14.23 -9.51 -19.02
C PHE A 41 -15.18 -10.38 -18.16
N LEU A 42 -16.34 -10.75 -18.70
CA LEU A 42 -17.28 -11.66 -18.02
C LEU A 42 -16.66 -13.05 -17.78
N ASN A 43 -15.98 -13.61 -18.78
CA ASN A 43 -15.27 -14.89 -18.63
C ASN A 43 -14.17 -14.81 -17.57
N PHE A 44 -13.44 -13.69 -17.51
CA PHE A 44 -12.43 -13.49 -16.47
C PHE A 44 -13.07 -13.39 -15.09
N ALA A 45 -14.17 -12.66 -14.94
CA ALA A 45 -14.94 -12.59 -13.69
C ALA A 45 -15.46 -13.97 -13.25
N CYS A 46 -15.95 -14.78 -14.19
CA CYS A 46 -16.43 -16.14 -13.93
C CYS A 46 -15.31 -17.06 -13.44
N SER A 47 -14.08 -16.84 -13.89
CA SER A 47 -12.91 -17.65 -13.51
C SER A 47 -12.33 -17.31 -12.14
N LEU A 48 -12.85 -16.27 -11.46
CA LEU A 48 -12.41 -15.92 -10.12
C LEU A 48 -12.73 -17.05 -9.14
N ARG A 49 -11.94 -17.16 -8.07
CA ARG A 49 -12.13 -18.20 -7.02
C ARG A 49 -13.51 -18.15 -6.36
N ASN A 50 -14.21 -17.02 -6.46
CA ASN A 50 -15.57 -16.87 -5.98
C ASN A 50 -16.40 -16.16 -7.07
N PRO A 51 -17.56 -16.72 -7.46
CA PRO A 51 -18.36 -16.19 -8.57
C PRO A 51 -19.13 -14.91 -8.22
N ILE A 52 -19.07 -14.41 -6.98
CA ILE A 52 -19.87 -13.27 -6.51
C ILE A 52 -19.79 -12.02 -7.40
N ILE A 53 -18.63 -11.74 -8.01
CA ILE A 53 -18.49 -10.60 -8.93
C ILE A 53 -19.17 -10.92 -10.26
N TYR A 54 -18.96 -12.12 -10.80
CA TYR A 54 -19.61 -12.57 -12.03
C TYR A 54 -21.14 -12.56 -11.89
N GLU A 55 -21.66 -13.18 -10.83
CA GLU A 55 -23.11 -13.23 -10.55
C GLU A 55 -23.71 -11.82 -10.43
N ALA A 56 -22.99 -10.88 -9.82
CA ALA A 56 -23.46 -9.51 -9.66
C ALA A 56 -23.48 -8.70 -10.97
N ILE A 57 -22.61 -9.02 -11.94
CA ILE A 57 -22.47 -8.26 -13.19
C ILE A 57 -23.11 -8.95 -14.39
N LEU A 58 -23.54 -10.21 -14.26
CA LEU A 58 -24.09 -11.02 -15.35
C LEU A 58 -25.26 -10.34 -16.07
N ASP A 59 -26.20 -9.79 -15.29
CA ASP A 59 -27.39 -9.08 -15.79
C ASP A 59 -27.22 -7.54 -15.73
N ALA A 60 -26.02 -7.05 -15.42
CA ALA A 60 -25.74 -5.63 -15.31
C ALA A 60 -25.49 -5.00 -16.68
N LYS A 61 -25.86 -3.73 -16.83
CA LYS A 61 -25.58 -2.95 -18.05
C LYS A 61 -24.26 -2.19 -17.89
N ALA A 62 -23.31 -2.41 -18.80
CA ALA A 62 -22.13 -1.57 -18.91
C ALA A 62 -22.53 -0.14 -19.34
N ILE A 63 -22.10 0.87 -18.58
CA ILE A 63 -22.38 2.29 -18.85
C ILE A 63 -21.17 3.06 -19.37
N SER A 64 -20.00 2.42 -19.43
CA SER A 64 -18.75 2.97 -19.96
C SER A 64 -17.97 1.87 -20.69
N PRO A 65 -17.05 2.24 -21.60
CA PRO A 65 -16.10 1.29 -22.17
C PRO A 65 -15.23 0.64 -21.08
N LEU A 66 -14.78 -0.59 -21.34
CA LEU A 66 -13.77 -1.25 -20.52
C LEU A 66 -12.39 -0.64 -20.79
N ILE A 67 -11.69 -0.23 -19.73
CA ILE A 67 -10.39 0.42 -19.82
C ILE A 67 -9.35 -0.46 -19.11
N ALA A 68 -8.28 -0.80 -19.81
CA ALA A 68 -7.13 -1.46 -19.21
C ALA A 68 -6.11 -0.44 -18.69
N TYR A 69 -5.52 -0.78 -17.55
CA TYR A 69 -4.40 -0.08 -16.98
C TYR A 69 -3.30 -1.08 -16.60
N HIS A 70 -2.10 -0.90 -17.14
CA HIS A 70 -0.99 -1.85 -16.98
C HIS A 70 0.16 -1.32 -16.11
N ARG A 71 0.16 -0.03 -15.74
CA ARG A 71 1.23 0.57 -14.91
C ARG A 71 0.97 0.40 -13.42
N THR A 72 0.98 -0.84 -12.95
CA THR A 72 0.77 -1.19 -11.54
C THR A 72 2.07 -1.29 -10.74
N GLU A 73 3.13 -0.60 -11.19
CA GLU A 73 4.42 -0.62 -10.52
C GLU A 73 4.47 0.44 -9.41
N ASN A 74 5.05 0.06 -8.27
CA ASN A 74 5.48 1.02 -7.26
C ASN A 74 6.80 1.65 -7.74
N SER A 75 6.84 2.98 -7.88
CA SER A 75 8.04 3.73 -8.26
C SER A 75 8.18 4.97 -7.40
N TRP A 76 9.34 5.15 -6.77
CA TRP A 76 9.66 6.34 -5.98
C TRP A 76 10.96 6.97 -6.48
N LEU A 77 10.82 8.19 -7.01
CA LEU A 77 11.93 9.03 -7.43
C LEU A 77 12.43 9.88 -6.25
N HIS A 78 13.66 9.62 -5.82
CA HIS A 78 14.28 10.24 -4.65
C HIS A 78 14.85 11.64 -4.93
N TYR A 79 14.01 12.61 -5.28
CA TYR A 79 14.44 14.00 -5.51
C TYR A 79 15.14 14.63 -4.30
N GLU A 80 14.84 14.17 -3.08
CA GLU A 80 15.48 14.63 -1.85
C GLU A 80 16.96 14.23 -1.73
N LYS A 81 17.41 13.24 -2.52
CA LYS A 81 18.80 12.77 -2.55
C LYS A 81 19.64 13.44 -3.64
N LEU A 82 19.05 14.29 -4.49
CA LEU A 82 19.79 14.98 -5.53
C LEU A 82 20.80 15.96 -4.92
N SER A 83 22.05 15.86 -5.35
CA SER A 83 23.13 16.76 -4.92
C SER A 83 22.83 18.21 -5.28
N ARG A 84 22.22 18.42 -6.46
CA ARG A 84 21.75 19.71 -6.97
C ARG A 84 20.30 19.62 -7.41
N LEU A 85 19.44 20.44 -6.81
CA LEU A 85 18.05 20.62 -7.20
C LEU A 85 17.88 22.09 -7.67
N PRO A 86 17.24 22.36 -8.82
CA PRO A 86 17.01 23.73 -9.26
C PRO A 86 16.19 24.52 -8.23
N SER A 87 16.60 25.77 -7.98
CA SER A 87 15.82 26.69 -7.14
C SER A 87 14.47 26.99 -7.78
N GLY A 88 13.42 27.07 -6.97
CA GLY A 88 12.05 27.35 -7.45
C GLY A 88 11.37 26.18 -8.16
N PHE A 89 12.01 25.01 -8.23
CA PHE A 89 11.44 23.81 -8.81
C PHE A 89 11.00 22.83 -7.72
N VAL A 90 9.76 22.36 -7.76
CA VAL A 90 9.21 21.32 -6.87
C VAL A 90 8.45 20.29 -7.70
N VAL A 91 8.39 19.06 -7.21
CA VAL A 91 7.71 17.93 -7.87
C VAL A 91 6.77 17.31 -6.85
N ILE A 92 5.55 16.94 -7.24
CA ILE A 92 4.52 16.38 -6.36
C ILE A 92 3.73 15.25 -7.04
N GLY A 93 2.96 14.50 -6.27
CA GLY A 93 2.09 13.43 -6.75
C GLY A 93 2.86 12.26 -7.39
N ASP A 94 2.25 11.63 -8.39
CA ASP A 94 2.82 10.44 -9.06
C ASP A 94 4.15 10.74 -9.78
N ALA A 95 4.46 12.01 -10.06
CA ALA A 95 5.76 12.41 -10.58
C ALA A 95 6.91 12.25 -9.56
N VAL A 96 6.59 12.11 -8.26
CA VAL A 96 7.54 11.76 -7.18
C VAL A 96 7.42 10.31 -6.80
N CYS A 97 6.20 9.85 -6.52
CA CYS A 97 5.95 8.48 -6.09
C CYS A 97 4.64 7.97 -6.66
N ALA A 98 4.72 7.01 -7.56
CA ALA A 98 3.58 6.28 -8.10
C ALA A 98 3.42 4.97 -7.30
N PHE A 99 2.22 4.73 -6.80
CA PHE A 99 1.90 3.52 -6.04
C PHE A 99 1.12 2.53 -6.89
N ASN A 100 1.27 1.25 -6.57
CA ASN A 100 0.33 0.23 -7.01
C ASN A 100 -1.09 0.60 -6.48
N PRO A 101 -2.09 0.76 -7.37
CA PRO A 101 -3.40 1.29 -6.98
C PRO A 101 -4.19 0.38 -6.05
N VAL A 102 -3.77 -0.88 -5.88
CA VAL A 102 -4.39 -1.85 -4.95
C VAL A 102 -4.53 -1.30 -3.53
N TYR A 103 -3.62 -0.41 -3.11
CA TYR A 103 -3.62 0.15 -1.75
C TYR A 103 -4.45 1.43 -1.60
N GLY A 104 -4.90 2.06 -2.69
CA GLY A 104 -5.75 3.25 -2.65
C GLY A 104 -5.08 4.51 -2.08
N GLN A 105 -3.74 4.59 -2.04
CA GLN A 105 -3.01 5.65 -1.34
C GLN A 105 -2.60 6.85 -2.20
N GLY A 106 -2.69 6.75 -3.53
CA GLY A 106 -2.16 7.76 -4.46
C GLY A 106 -2.77 9.15 -4.26
N MET A 107 -4.10 9.25 -4.32
CA MET A 107 -4.81 10.54 -4.19
C MET A 107 -4.55 11.22 -2.83
N THR A 108 -4.63 10.46 -1.74
CA THR A 108 -4.36 10.99 -0.40
C THR A 108 -2.91 11.44 -0.26
N THR A 109 -1.94 10.69 -0.80
CA THR A 109 -0.53 11.08 -0.76
C THR A 109 -0.27 12.34 -1.58
N ALA A 110 -0.90 12.48 -2.75
CA ALA A 110 -0.82 13.69 -3.56
C ALA A 110 -1.41 14.91 -2.83
N ALA A 111 -2.57 14.75 -2.17
CA ALA A 111 -3.20 15.81 -1.38
C ALA A 111 -2.33 16.23 -0.18
N LEU A 112 -1.78 15.28 0.57
CA LEU A 112 -0.82 15.57 1.65
C LEU A 112 0.43 16.28 1.13
N GLY A 113 0.91 15.92 -0.06
CA GLY A 113 2.01 16.60 -0.72
C GLY A 113 1.68 18.07 -1.05
N ALA A 114 0.47 18.34 -1.53
CA ALA A 114 0.00 19.71 -1.78
C ALA A 114 -0.11 20.54 -0.49
N LEU A 115 -0.69 19.98 0.59
CA LEU A 115 -0.74 20.65 1.90
C LEU A 115 0.65 20.95 2.45
N THR A 116 1.58 20.02 2.30
CA THR A 116 2.98 20.22 2.73
C THR A 116 3.68 21.33 1.96
N LEU A 117 3.34 21.47 0.67
CA LEU A 117 3.86 22.54 -0.17
C LEU A 117 3.34 23.89 0.30
N ASP A 118 2.03 23.98 0.55
CA ASP A 118 1.38 25.19 1.08
C ASP A 118 2.00 25.63 2.42
N GLU A 119 2.15 24.70 3.36
CA GLU A 119 2.80 24.99 4.63
C GLU A 119 4.25 25.45 4.47
N SER A 120 5.00 24.81 3.58
CA SER A 120 6.40 25.16 3.33
C SER A 120 6.53 26.54 2.70
N LEU A 121 5.68 26.87 1.74
CA LEU A 121 5.60 28.19 1.12
C LEU A 121 5.23 29.26 2.14
N SER A 122 4.17 29.03 2.92
CA SER A 122 3.71 29.97 3.95
C SER A 122 4.79 30.26 4.98
N LYS A 123 5.47 29.22 5.49
CA LYS A 123 6.61 29.36 6.43
C LYS A 123 7.78 30.12 5.81
N GLN A 124 8.09 29.89 4.53
CA GLN A 124 9.17 30.58 3.83
C GLN A 124 8.85 32.07 3.66
N LEU A 125 7.66 32.40 3.15
CA LEU A 125 7.23 33.78 2.93
C LEU A 125 7.11 34.58 4.24
N SER A 126 6.74 33.92 5.33
CA SER A 126 6.72 34.55 6.66
C SER A 126 8.11 34.91 7.19
N ARG A 127 9.15 34.18 6.78
CA ARG A 127 10.55 34.42 7.17
C ARG A 127 11.26 35.39 6.23
N HIS A 128 10.82 35.46 4.99
CA HIS A 128 11.45 36.20 3.91
C HIS A 128 10.44 37.13 3.24
N ALA A 129 10.27 38.32 3.81
CA ALA A 129 9.34 39.35 3.32
C ALA A 129 9.71 39.88 1.91
N ASP A 130 10.94 39.63 1.45
CA ASP A 130 11.43 39.90 0.10
C ASP A 130 10.98 38.85 -0.93
N GLY A 131 10.27 37.80 -0.51
CA GLY A 131 9.81 36.72 -1.38
C GLY A 131 10.91 35.71 -1.73
N ASN A 132 11.99 35.65 -0.97
CA ASN A 132 13.10 34.75 -1.25
C ASN A 132 12.72 33.27 -1.04
N LEU A 133 12.76 32.48 -2.13
CA LEU A 133 12.45 31.04 -2.14
C LEU A 133 13.70 30.13 -2.11
N VAL A 134 14.89 30.69 -1.90
CA VAL A 134 16.13 29.89 -1.84
C VAL A 134 16.02 28.85 -0.72
N GLY A 135 16.33 27.59 -1.06
CA GLY A 135 16.28 26.46 -0.13
C GLY A 135 14.90 25.81 0.02
N LEU A 136 13.81 26.47 -0.41
CA LEU A 136 12.45 25.93 -0.32
C LEU A 136 12.34 24.57 -1.00
N SER A 137 12.79 24.47 -2.26
CA SER A 137 12.72 23.23 -3.04
C SER A 137 13.32 22.03 -2.33
N ARG A 138 14.51 22.21 -1.73
CA ARG A 138 15.20 21.14 -0.98
C ARG A 138 14.45 20.80 0.30
N SER A 139 14.05 21.81 1.07
CA SER A 139 13.34 21.62 2.33
C SER A 139 11.99 20.92 2.11
N PHE A 140 11.26 21.31 1.06
CA PHE A 140 9.99 20.71 0.67
C PHE A 140 10.17 19.24 0.26
N GLN A 141 11.10 18.93 -0.64
CA GLN A 141 11.33 17.53 -1.07
C GLN A 141 11.75 16.61 0.09
N GLN A 142 12.52 17.13 1.06
CA GLN A 142 12.87 16.40 2.28
C GLN A 142 11.69 16.17 3.23
N GLN A 143 10.70 17.07 3.25
CA GLN A 143 9.48 16.88 4.04
C GLN A 143 8.54 15.91 3.33
N LEU A 144 8.36 16.07 2.03
CA LEU A 144 7.56 15.19 1.20
C LEU A 144 8.05 13.73 1.27
N SER A 145 9.38 13.51 1.27
CA SER A 145 9.94 12.16 1.37
C SER A 145 9.57 11.44 2.67
N LYS A 146 9.40 12.17 3.78
CA LYS A 146 8.96 11.60 5.07
C LYS A 146 7.49 11.16 5.03
N ILE A 147 6.65 11.91 4.32
CA ILE A 147 5.23 11.58 4.13
C ILE A 147 5.11 10.35 3.24
N ILE A 148 5.88 10.29 2.15
CA ILE A 148 5.87 9.19 1.18
C ILE A 148 6.45 7.89 1.75
N ALA A 149 7.46 7.98 2.64
CA ALA A 149 8.14 6.81 3.20
C ALA A 149 7.18 5.78 3.81
N VAL A 150 6.06 6.27 4.34
CA VAL A 150 5.06 5.47 5.04
C VAL A 150 4.17 4.66 4.08
N PRO A 151 3.38 5.29 3.17
CA PRO A 151 2.70 4.59 2.10
C PRO A 151 3.63 3.64 1.35
N TRP A 152 4.87 4.08 1.08
CA TRP A 152 5.86 3.29 0.36
C TRP A 152 6.22 1.99 1.08
N LEU A 153 6.48 2.05 2.38
CA LEU A 153 6.80 0.85 3.17
C LEU A 153 5.64 -0.15 3.16
N MET A 154 4.40 0.35 3.27
CA MET A 154 3.21 -0.51 3.29
C MET A 154 2.95 -1.12 1.92
N ALA A 155 3.02 -0.33 0.86
CA ALA A 155 2.81 -0.78 -0.52
C ALA A 155 3.88 -1.77 -0.98
N THR A 156 5.15 -1.49 -0.69
CA THR A 156 6.25 -2.40 -1.07
C THR A 156 6.31 -3.65 -0.21
N GLY A 157 5.92 -3.58 1.07
CA GLY A 157 5.87 -4.74 1.98
C GLY A 157 4.99 -5.87 1.46
N GLU A 158 3.82 -5.54 0.93
CA GLU A 158 2.90 -6.50 0.31
C GLU A 158 3.37 -6.96 -1.08
N ASP A 159 3.97 -6.08 -1.89
CA ASP A 159 4.49 -6.45 -3.21
C ASP A 159 5.72 -7.40 -3.12
N PHE A 160 6.58 -7.27 -2.12
CA PHE A 160 7.72 -8.18 -1.90
C PHE A 160 7.28 -9.61 -1.52
N ARG A 161 6.00 -9.83 -1.19
CA ARG A 161 5.44 -11.18 -0.95
C ARG A 161 5.30 -11.98 -2.26
N TRP A 162 5.35 -11.30 -3.41
CA TRP A 162 5.32 -11.93 -4.72
C TRP A 162 6.75 -12.13 -5.25
N HIS A 163 7.11 -13.39 -5.51
CA HIS A 163 8.43 -13.80 -6.02
C HIS A 163 8.80 -13.16 -7.37
N THR A 164 7.82 -12.61 -8.10
CA THR A 164 7.98 -11.94 -9.38
C THR A 164 8.35 -10.46 -9.29
N THR A 165 8.38 -9.87 -8.09
CA THR A 165 8.68 -8.44 -7.90
C THR A 165 10.16 -8.16 -8.16
N VAL A 166 10.43 -7.36 -9.21
CA VAL A 166 11.79 -6.94 -9.59
C VAL A 166 12.08 -5.60 -8.90
N GLY A 167 12.99 -5.59 -7.94
CA GLY A 167 13.39 -4.39 -7.18
C GLY A 167 14.47 -4.73 -6.16
N GLY A 168 15.32 -3.75 -5.82
CA GLY A 168 16.53 -3.96 -5.02
C GLY A 168 16.31 -4.75 -3.72
N ARG A 169 17.32 -5.51 -3.28
CA ARG A 169 17.23 -6.33 -2.07
C ARG A 169 16.95 -5.43 -0.86
N PRO A 170 15.82 -5.60 -0.15
CA PRO A 170 15.56 -4.82 1.05
C PRO A 170 16.68 -5.07 2.06
N ASN A 171 17.24 -3.99 2.62
CA ASN A 171 18.25 -4.08 3.67
C ASN A 171 17.66 -4.84 4.88
N TRP A 172 18.51 -5.41 5.73
CA TRP A 172 18.09 -6.20 6.91
C TRP A 172 17.11 -5.42 7.81
N MET A 173 17.28 -4.10 7.96
CA MET A 173 16.34 -3.26 8.71
C MET A 173 14.95 -3.23 8.07
N THR A 174 14.88 -3.16 6.74
CA THR A 174 13.62 -3.19 5.99
C THR A 174 12.91 -4.53 6.16
N GLN A 175 13.66 -5.64 6.12
CA GLN A 175 13.13 -6.99 6.34
C GLN A 175 12.59 -7.17 7.77
N LEU A 176 13.32 -6.69 8.77
CA LEU A 176 12.88 -6.70 10.16
C LEU A 176 11.58 -5.89 10.34
N MET A 177 11.52 -4.71 9.73
CA MET A 177 10.35 -3.85 9.80
C MET A 177 9.13 -4.45 9.07
N GLN A 178 9.34 -5.09 7.93
CA GLN A 178 8.29 -5.85 7.23
C GLN A 178 7.74 -6.99 8.10
N TYR A 179 8.63 -7.80 8.68
CA TYR A 179 8.23 -8.87 9.59
C TYR A 179 7.43 -8.35 10.80
N TYR A 180 7.85 -7.21 11.37
CA TYR A 180 7.13 -6.55 12.45
C TYR A 180 5.71 -6.13 12.02
N LEU A 181 5.57 -5.47 10.87
CA LEU A 181 4.26 -5.05 10.34
C LEU A 181 3.36 -6.24 9.99
N ASP A 182 3.91 -7.36 9.50
CA ASP A 182 3.16 -8.61 9.33
C ASP A 182 2.57 -9.10 10.65
N GLN A 183 3.33 -9.02 11.75
CA GLN A 183 2.78 -9.37 13.06
C GLN A 183 1.68 -8.40 13.49
N VAL A 184 1.84 -7.09 13.27
CA VAL A 184 0.79 -6.10 13.55
C VAL A 184 -0.49 -6.42 12.78
N LEU A 185 -0.39 -6.76 11.49
CA LEU A 185 -1.53 -7.15 10.67
C LEU A 185 -2.22 -8.42 11.21
N LEU A 186 -1.43 -9.42 11.62
CA LEU A 186 -1.97 -10.63 12.23
C LEU A 186 -2.65 -10.37 13.59
N LEU A 187 -2.15 -9.41 14.38
CA LEU A 187 -2.84 -8.95 15.60
C LEU A 187 -4.12 -8.18 15.28
N ALA A 188 -4.11 -7.36 14.21
CA ALA A 188 -5.29 -6.60 13.78
C ALA A 188 -6.47 -7.51 13.43
N ALA A 189 -6.24 -8.76 13.04
CA ALA A 189 -7.30 -9.74 12.82
C ALA A 189 -7.94 -10.28 14.11
N GLN A 190 -7.32 -10.04 15.27
CA GLN A 190 -7.71 -10.64 16.56
C GLN A 190 -8.03 -9.60 17.65
N SER A 191 -7.64 -8.34 17.45
CA SER A 191 -7.84 -7.25 18.39
C SER A 191 -8.56 -6.07 17.71
N PRO A 192 -9.78 -5.70 18.14
CA PRO A 192 -10.51 -4.56 17.59
C PRO A 192 -9.75 -3.24 17.67
N ASP A 193 -8.99 -3.02 18.75
CA ASP A 193 -8.22 -1.78 18.94
C ASP A 193 -7.05 -1.69 17.95
N ILE A 194 -6.33 -2.79 17.75
CA ILE A 194 -5.24 -2.85 16.76
C ILE A 194 -5.81 -2.81 15.35
N HIS A 195 -6.99 -3.40 15.12
CA HIS A 195 -7.69 -3.30 13.84
C HIS A 195 -8.03 -1.85 13.50
N LYS A 196 -8.66 -1.14 14.43
CA LYS A 196 -8.98 0.29 14.28
C LYS A 196 -7.71 1.09 14.01
N LEU A 197 -6.66 0.88 14.79
CA LEU A 197 -5.40 1.59 14.63
C LEU A 197 -4.78 1.31 13.25
N PHE A 198 -4.81 0.06 12.81
CA PHE A 198 -4.34 -0.34 11.49
C PHE A 198 -5.09 0.38 10.39
N LEU A 199 -6.43 0.44 10.47
CA LEU A 199 -7.25 1.20 9.53
C LEU A 199 -6.94 2.70 9.57
N GLU A 200 -6.79 3.30 10.75
CA GLU A 200 -6.47 4.73 10.89
C GLU A 200 -5.12 5.08 10.24
N VAL A 201 -4.11 4.21 10.36
CA VAL A 201 -2.82 4.40 9.69
C VAL A 201 -2.93 4.14 8.18
N MET A 202 -3.68 3.11 7.77
CA MET A 202 -3.88 2.79 6.35
C MET A 202 -4.58 3.92 5.59
N HIS A 203 -5.52 4.61 6.24
CA HIS A 203 -6.22 5.76 5.70
C HIS A 203 -5.51 7.09 6.00
N LEU A 204 -4.25 7.04 6.48
CA LEU A 204 -3.41 8.21 6.74
C LEU A 204 -3.99 9.22 7.75
N LEU A 205 -4.90 8.77 8.63
CA LEU A 205 -5.47 9.55 9.72
C LEU A 205 -4.51 9.65 10.92
N LYS A 206 -3.62 8.66 11.06
CA LYS A 206 -2.58 8.63 12.10
C LYS A 206 -1.22 8.34 11.48
N ALA A 207 -0.19 8.88 12.11
CA ALA A 207 1.18 8.54 11.78
C ALA A 207 1.48 7.06 12.11
N PRO A 208 2.31 6.34 11.34
CA PRO A 208 2.65 4.95 11.62
C PRO A 208 3.54 4.78 12.84
N SER A 209 4.14 5.87 13.34
CA SER A 209 4.84 5.87 14.63
C SER A 209 3.96 5.31 15.75
N VAL A 210 2.63 5.37 15.60
CA VAL A 210 1.68 4.79 16.57
C VAL A 210 1.75 3.26 16.60
N PHE A 211 2.14 2.57 15.52
CA PHE A 211 2.43 1.13 15.60
C PHE A 211 3.60 0.85 16.54
N PHE A 212 4.57 1.75 16.65
CA PHE A 212 5.72 1.61 17.54
C PHE A 212 5.45 2.14 18.95
N HIS A 213 4.20 2.46 19.29
CA HIS A 213 3.86 2.83 20.66
C HIS A 213 4.14 1.64 21.60
N PRO A 214 4.67 1.87 22.83
CA PRO A 214 5.05 0.79 23.75
C PRO A 214 3.95 -0.27 23.97
N THR A 215 2.69 0.16 24.00
CA THR A 215 1.51 -0.72 24.14
C THR A 215 1.37 -1.69 22.96
N VAL A 216 1.56 -1.23 21.73
CA VAL A 216 1.44 -2.06 20.52
C VAL A 216 2.66 -2.97 20.40
N LEU A 217 3.86 -2.43 20.65
CA LEU A 217 5.11 -3.21 20.69
C LEU A 217 5.00 -4.38 21.68
N ARG A 218 4.47 -4.13 22.89
CA ARG A 218 4.28 -5.17 23.90
C ARG A 218 3.35 -6.28 23.42
N GLN A 219 2.22 -5.94 22.79
CA GLN A 219 1.28 -6.92 22.25
C GLN A 219 1.90 -7.75 21.12
N VAL A 220 2.66 -7.11 20.23
CA VAL A 220 3.39 -7.78 19.14
C VAL A 220 4.43 -8.74 19.71
N LEU A 221 5.26 -8.29 20.66
CA LEU A 221 6.28 -9.12 21.30
C LEU A 221 5.67 -10.32 22.03
N GLN A 222 4.59 -10.12 22.79
CA GLN A 222 3.85 -11.20 23.45
C GLN A 222 3.36 -12.25 22.45
N ARG A 223 2.88 -11.84 21.27
CA ARG A 223 2.50 -12.77 20.20
C ARG A 223 3.69 -13.54 19.65
N ILE A 224 4.80 -12.85 19.37
CA ILE A 224 6.01 -13.48 18.84
C ILE A 224 6.52 -14.56 19.81
N ILE A 225 6.56 -14.25 21.10
CA ILE A 225 6.97 -15.18 22.17
C ILE A 225 5.99 -16.37 22.25
N LYS A 226 4.68 -16.11 22.27
CA LYS A 226 3.68 -17.18 22.31
C LYS A 226 3.77 -18.12 21.09
N LYS A 227 4.14 -17.58 19.92
CA LYS A 227 4.37 -18.36 18.70
C LYS A 227 5.67 -19.16 18.76
N SER A 228 6.74 -18.62 19.33
CA SER A 228 8.00 -19.37 19.51
C SER A 228 7.81 -20.54 20.46
N ASP A 229 7.05 -20.35 21.55
CA ASP A 229 6.77 -21.41 22.52
C ASP A 229 5.92 -22.53 21.89
N GLN A 230 4.92 -22.18 21.05
CA GLN A 230 4.12 -23.16 20.32
C GLN A 230 4.92 -23.93 19.26
N ASN A 231 5.83 -23.26 18.56
CA ASN A 231 6.72 -23.92 17.60
C ASN A 231 7.75 -24.82 18.31
N TRP A 232 8.27 -24.42 19.47
CA TRP A 232 9.16 -25.24 20.28
C TRP A 232 8.48 -26.50 20.79
N ASN A 233 7.25 -26.40 21.33
CA ASN A 233 6.48 -27.57 21.76
C ASN A 233 6.16 -28.54 20.60
N ARG A 234 5.81 -28.02 19.41
CA ARG A 234 5.62 -28.86 18.21
C ARG A 234 6.90 -29.51 17.69
N SER A 235 8.06 -28.91 17.94
CA SER A 235 9.36 -29.46 17.57
C SER A 235 9.85 -30.52 18.57
N GLY A 236 9.50 -30.35 19.85
CA GLY A 236 9.78 -31.32 20.92
C GLY A 236 8.94 -32.59 20.82
N ASP A 237 7.66 -32.48 20.42
CA ASP A 237 6.80 -33.66 20.22
C ASP A 237 7.25 -34.54 19.04
N ASN A 238 7.92 -33.96 18.02
CA ASN A 238 8.48 -34.71 16.90
C ASN A 238 9.81 -35.41 17.20
N LEU A 239 10.41 -35.21 18.38
CA LEU A 239 11.65 -35.87 18.81
C LEU A 239 11.42 -37.04 19.78
N LEU A 240 10.16 -37.36 20.11
CA LEU A 240 9.79 -38.44 21.03
C LEU A 240 9.02 -39.60 20.37
N VAL A 241 8.99 -39.68 19.04
CA VAL A 241 8.27 -40.76 18.30
C VAL A 241 9.20 -41.76 17.59
N ASP A 242 10.51 -41.55 17.60
CA ASP A 242 11.49 -42.54 17.10
C ASP A 242 12.34 -43.09 18.27
N GLN A 243 11.77 -44.03 19.03
CA GLN A 243 12.53 -45.09 19.74
C GLN A 243 11.73 -46.40 19.71
#